data_AF-A0A447XRR7-F1
#
_entry.id   AF-A0A447XRR7-F1
#
_cell.length_a   1.000
_cell.length_b   1.000
_cell.length_c   1.000
_cell.angle_alpha   90.00
_cell.angle_beta   90.00
_cell.angle_gamma   90.00
#
_symmetry.space_group_name_H-M   'P 1'
#
loop_
_entity.id
_entity.type
_entity.pdbx_description
1 polymer ?
#
loop_
_entity_poly.entity_id
_entity_poly.type
_entity_poly.pdbx_seq_one_letter_code
_entity_poly.pdbx_strand_id
1 'polypeptide(L)'
;MTLTASWRCWAVKTPHIQNLAVGGVANPINLDGLGVLNLERLMYIKSFIDKLSDFVEQVYKVDTAVIAAFYPEWLTRGKGAVNYLSVPEFPTDSKNGSFLFPGGYIENADLSSYRPITSHSDEYLIKGIQESAKHSWYKRRSAAGTVGRHHHSGL
;
A
#
# COMPACT_ATOMS: atom_id res chain seq x y z
N MET A 1 -5.00 12.84 14.63
CA MET A 1 -6.28 12.43 15.27
C MET A 1 -7.44 12.21 14.27
N THR A 2 -7.38 12.74 13.05
CA THR A 2 -8.47 12.69 12.05
C THR A 2 -8.57 11.36 11.28
N LEU A 3 -7.43 10.76 10.89
CA LEU A 3 -7.41 9.49 10.15
C LEU A 3 -8.02 8.34 10.97
N THR A 4 -7.72 8.28 12.28
CA THR A 4 -8.26 7.26 13.19
C THR A 4 -9.78 7.30 13.34
N ALA A 5 -10.39 8.48 13.20
CA ALA A 5 -11.84 8.64 13.34
C ALA A 5 -12.60 8.12 12.10
N SER A 6 -12.07 8.38 10.89
CA SER A 6 -12.63 7.85 9.64
C SER A 6 -12.62 6.32 9.63
N TRP A 7 -11.48 5.71 9.97
CA TRP A 7 -11.35 4.26 10.10
C TRP A 7 -12.23 3.66 11.19
N ARG A 8 -12.49 4.37 12.30
CA ARG A 8 -13.42 3.87 13.34
C ARG A 8 -14.87 3.82 12.84
N CYS A 9 -15.29 4.79 12.04
CA CYS A 9 -16.65 4.84 11.52
C CYS A 9 -16.89 3.82 10.40
N TRP A 10 -15.90 3.63 9.52
CA TRP A 10 -16.00 2.67 8.41
C TRP A 10 -15.64 1.23 8.84
N ALA A 11 -14.59 1.07 9.64
CA ALA A 11 -13.97 -0.21 9.90
C ALA A 11 -14.12 -0.70 11.35
N VAL A 12 -15.05 -0.07 12.09
CA VAL A 12 -15.43 -0.30 13.50
C VAL A 12 -14.36 0.15 14.51
N LYS A 13 -13.09 -0.19 14.29
CA LYS A 13 -11.99 0.20 15.17
C LYS A 13 -10.66 0.38 14.44
N THR A 14 -9.75 1.09 15.08
CA THR A 14 -8.35 1.20 14.66
C THR A 14 -7.46 1.43 15.90
N PRO A 15 -6.32 0.72 16.05
CA PRO A 15 -5.72 -0.26 15.11
C PRO A 15 -6.47 -1.61 15.00
N HIS A 16 -6.19 -2.35 13.92
CA HIS A 16 -6.84 -3.60 13.47
C HIS A 16 -8.33 -3.49 13.13
N ILE A 17 -8.63 -3.23 11.87
CA ILE A 17 -9.99 -3.16 11.34
C ILE A 17 -10.72 -4.51 11.42
N GLN A 18 -12.05 -4.49 11.58
CA GLN A 18 -12.89 -5.69 11.72
C GLN A 18 -14.05 -5.77 10.73
N ASN A 19 -13.95 -5.05 9.61
CA ASN A 19 -15.01 -5.01 8.59
C ASN A 19 -14.69 -5.83 7.32
N LEU A 20 -13.53 -6.48 7.24
CA LEU A 20 -13.16 -7.27 6.08
C LEU A 20 -13.77 -8.68 6.15
N ALA A 21 -14.27 -9.17 5.02
CA ALA A 21 -14.72 -10.54 4.84
C ALA A 21 -14.19 -11.09 3.50
N VAL A 22 -13.94 -12.40 3.41
CA VAL A 22 -13.64 -13.02 2.10
C VAL A 22 -14.88 -12.85 1.22
N GLY A 23 -14.74 -12.10 0.12
CA GLY A 23 -15.84 -11.74 -0.77
C GLY A 23 -16.36 -10.30 -0.64
N GLY A 24 -15.84 -9.47 0.28
CA GLY A 24 -16.20 -8.05 0.35
C GLY A 24 -16.00 -7.41 1.73
N VAL A 25 -16.99 -6.62 2.15
CA VAL A 25 -17.01 -5.92 3.44
C VAL A 25 -18.26 -6.24 4.23
N ALA A 26 -18.16 -6.24 5.55
CA ALA A 26 -19.25 -6.52 6.49
C ALA A 26 -20.14 -5.29 6.78
N ASN A 27 -19.97 -4.19 6.05
CA ASN A 27 -20.71 -2.94 6.27
C ASN A 27 -22.13 -3.00 5.67
N PRO A 28 -23.21 -3.02 6.48
CA PRO A 28 -24.56 -2.89 5.95
C PRO A 28 -24.79 -1.45 5.51
N ILE A 29 -24.99 -1.24 4.20
CA ILE A 29 -25.29 0.08 3.63
C ILE A 29 -26.81 0.23 3.54
N ASN A 30 -27.36 1.18 4.31
CA ASN A 30 -28.78 1.55 4.23
C ASN A 30 -28.92 2.98 4.75
N LEU A 31 -29.37 3.89 3.88
CA LEU A 31 -29.42 5.33 4.15
C LEU A 31 -30.44 5.71 5.23
N ASP A 32 -31.51 4.92 5.37
CA ASP A 32 -32.65 5.20 6.26
C ASP A 32 -32.63 4.33 7.54
N GLY A 33 -31.71 3.38 7.63
CA GLY A 33 -31.61 2.46 8.75
C GLY A 33 -30.93 3.07 9.98
N LEU A 34 -31.43 2.75 11.18
CA LEU A 34 -30.77 3.08 12.44
C LEU A 34 -29.68 2.06 12.76
N GLY A 35 -28.50 2.54 13.17
CA GLY A 35 -27.37 1.70 13.61
C GLY A 35 -26.48 1.12 12.50
N VAL A 36 -26.85 1.32 11.22
CA VAL A 36 -26.13 0.85 10.02
C VAL A 36 -25.32 1.98 9.37
N LEU A 37 -24.64 1.74 8.24
CA LEU A 37 -23.95 2.80 7.50
C LEU A 37 -24.99 3.65 6.76
N ASN A 38 -25.49 4.66 7.46
CA ASN A 38 -26.47 5.64 7.01
C ASN A 38 -25.80 6.93 6.48
N LEU A 39 -26.60 7.88 5.98
CA LEU A 39 -26.09 9.14 5.44
C LEU A 39 -25.30 9.96 6.46
N GLU A 40 -25.75 10.00 7.71
CA GLU A 40 -25.05 10.70 8.80
C GLU A 40 -23.61 10.19 8.96
N ARG A 41 -23.41 8.86 8.99
CA ARG A 41 -22.07 8.26 9.11
C ARG A 41 -21.22 8.51 7.87
N LEU A 42 -21.81 8.50 6.67
CA LEU A 42 -21.10 8.84 5.43
C LEU A 42 -20.64 10.31 5.42
N MET A 43 -21.50 11.24 5.83
CA MET A 43 -21.13 12.66 5.97
C MET A 43 -20.08 12.87 7.05
N TYR A 44 -20.15 12.11 8.15
CA TYR A 44 -19.14 12.14 9.19
C TYR A 44 -17.77 11.70 8.65
N ILE A 45 -17.71 10.60 7.89
CA ILE A 45 -16.48 10.14 7.20
C ILE A 45 -15.96 11.22 6.24
N LYS A 46 -16.83 11.79 5.40
CA LYS A 46 -16.47 12.85 4.45
C LYS A 46 -15.81 14.05 5.15
N SER A 47 -16.36 14.48 6.30
CA SER A 47 -15.81 15.60 7.07
C SER A 47 -14.37 15.37 7.55
N PHE A 48 -13.98 14.12 7.80
CA PHE A 48 -12.60 13.80 8.16
C PHE A 48 -11.68 13.75 6.95
N ILE A 49 -12.17 13.25 5.81
CA ILE A 49 -11.40 13.22 4.57
C ILE A 49 -11.04 14.65 4.16
N ASP A 50 -11.98 15.59 4.25
CA ASP A 50 -11.73 16.99 3.88
C ASP A 50 -10.65 17.64 4.76
N LYS A 51 -10.72 17.40 6.08
CA LYS A 51 -9.70 17.89 7.03
C LYS A 51 -8.31 17.31 6.79
N LEU A 52 -8.21 16.14 6.16
CA LEU A 52 -6.90 15.53 5.84
C LEU A 52 -6.25 16.21 4.65
N SER A 53 -7.04 16.56 3.62
CA SER A 53 -6.52 17.22 2.42
C SER A 53 -5.81 18.53 2.77
N ASP A 54 -6.44 19.38 3.57
CA ASP A 54 -5.87 20.68 3.97
C ASP A 54 -4.55 20.51 4.72
N PHE A 55 -4.48 19.54 5.64
CA PHE A 55 -3.27 19.28 6.42
C PHE A 55 -2.12 18.78 5.53
N VAL A 56 -2.40 17.86 4.60
CA VAL A 56 -1.38 17.31 3.71
C VAL A 56 -0.82 18.39 2.78
N GLU A 57 -1.71 19.20 2.19
CA GLU A 57 -1.34 20.20 1.20
C GLU A 57 -0.65 21.43 1.81
N GLN A 58 -1.12 21.91 2.97
CA GLN A 58 -0.66 23.18 3.56
C GLN A 58 0.47 22.99 4.56
N VAL A 59 0.56 21.84 5.23
CA VAL A 59 1.57 21.59 6.27
C VAL A 59 2.58 20.57 5.78
N TYR A 60 2.15 19.32 5.56
CA TYR A 60 3.10 18.22 5.30
C TYR A 60 3.94 18.44 4.04
N LYS A 61 3.30 18.83 2.93
CA LYS A 61 3.99 19.11 1.68
C LYS A 61 4.96 20.29 1.80
N VAL A 62 4.52 21.37 2.46
CA VAL A 62 5.32 22.59 2.63
C VAL A 62 6.52 22.33 3.52
N ASP A 63 6.33 21.69 4.69
CA ASP A 63 7.40 21.39 5.62
C ASP A 63 8.44 20.43 5.02
N THR A 64 7.99 19.46 4.21
CA THR A 64 8.91 18.55 3.49
C THR A 64 9.81 19.33 2.53
N ALA A 65 9.24 20.28 1.78
CA ALA A 65 10.01 21.12 0.87
C ALA A 65 10.96 22.07 1.61
N VAL A 66 10.53 22.64 2.73
CA VAL A 66 11.36 23.51 3.57
C VAL A 66 12.56 22.74 4.13
N ILE A 67 12.34 21.56 4.72
CA ILE A 67 13.43 20.71 5.22
C ILE A 67 14.38 20.33 4.08
N ALA A 68 13.85 19.93 2.92
CA ALA A 68 14.69 19.59 1.76
C ALA A 68 15.55 20.77 1.28
N ALA A 69 15.05 22.01 1.36
CA ALA A 69 15.79 23.20 0.96
C ALA A 69 16.96 23.53 1.90
N PHE A 70 16.84 23.24 3.21
CA PHE A 70 17.90 23.46 4.19
C PHE A 70 18.96 22.35 4.21
N TYR A 71 18.66 21.17 3.67
CA TYR A 71 19.51 19.98 3.71
C TYR A 71 19.81 19.41 2.30
N PRO A 72 20.34 20.21 1.35
CA PRO A 72 20.56 19.78 -0.03
C PRO A 72 21.59 18.64 -0.16
N GLU A 73 22.51 18.50 0.79
CA GLU A 73 23.51 17.44 0.80
C GLU A 73 22.89 16.04 0.90
N TRP A 74 21.71 15.92 1.51
CA TRP A 74 20.99 14.65 1.65
C TRP A 74 20.39 14.15 0.33
N LEU A 75 20.17 15.03 -0.65
CA LEU A 75 19.65 14.65 -1.97
C LEU A 75 20.65 13.84 -2.80
N THR A 76 21.95 13.98 -2.51
CA THR A 76 23.02 13.30 -3.26
C THR A 76 23.51 12.00 -2.61
N ARG A 77 23.03 11.71 -1.40
CA ARG A 77 23.53 10.61 -0.56
C ARG A 77 22.37 9.68 -0.19
N GLY A 78 22.69 8.44 0.16
CA GLY A 78 21.69 7.47 0.63
C GLY A 78 20.92 6.72 -0.46
N LYS A 79 21.41 6.71 -1.72
CA LYS A 79 20.88 5.82 -2.75
C LYS A 79 21.10 4.35 -2.34
N GLY A 80 20.05 3.72 -1.79
CA GLY A 80 20.11 2.37 -1.23
C GLY A 80 19.86 1.24 -2.23
N ALA A 81 19.12 1.50 -3.30
CA ALA A 81 18.81 0.53 -4.35
C ALA A 81 18.85 1.20 -5.72
N VAL A 82 19.13 0.39 -6.74
CA VAL A 82 19.03 0.78 -8.16
C VAL A 82 17.81 0.16 -8.84
N ASN A 83 17.21 -0.86 -8.23
CA ASN A 83 16.04 -1.54 -8.77
C ASN A 83 14.82 -1.19 -7.91
N TYR A 84 13.72 -0.80 -8.56
CA TYR A 84 12.49 -0.39 -7.91
C TYR A 84 11.34 -1.28 -8.37
N LEU A 85 10.53 -1.74 -7.43
CA LEU A 85 9.36 -2.57 -7.68
C LEU A 85 8.15 -1.92 -6.99
N SER A 86 7.06 -1.75 -7.74
CA SER A 86 5.76 -1.32 -7.24
C SER A 86 4.66 -2.21 -7.80
N VAL A 87 3.71 -2.60 -6.97
CA VAL A 87 2.53 -3.38 -7.37
C VAL A 87 1.37 -2.40 -7.60
N PRO A 88 0.56 -2.57 -8.67
CA PRO A 88 -0.55 -1.65 -8.92
C PRO A 88 -1.56 -1.73 -7.77
N GLU A 89 -2.20 -0.61 -7.43
CA GLU A 89 -3.04 -0.50 -6.24
C GLU A 89 -4.32 0.30 -6.51
N PHE A 90 -5.33 0.12 -5.65
CA PHE A 90 -6.68 0.70 -5.75
C PHE A 90 -7.43 0.24 -7.01
N PRO A 91 -7.90 -1.02 -7.04
CA PRO A 91 -8.77 -1.49 -8.11
C PRO A 91 -10.10 -0.73 -8.10
N THR A 92 -10.53 -0.25 -9.26
CA THR A 92 -11.79 0.49 -9.42
C THR A 92 -12.90 -0.36 -10.03
N ASP A 93 -12.59 -1.57 -10.49
CA ASP A 93 -13.57 -2.51 -11.01
C ASP A 93 -13.86 -3.66 -10.02
N SER A 94 -14.96 -4.37 -10.25
CA SER A 94 -15.38 -5.54 -9.45
C SER A 94 -14.66 -6.84 -9.83
N LYS A 95 -13.67 -6.78 -10.73
CA LYS A 95 -12.93 -7.93 -11.27
C LYS A 95 -11.45 -7.91 -10.82
N ASN A 96 -11.12 -7.11 -9.82
CA ASN A 96 -9.75 -6.93 -9.30
C ASN A 96 -8.77 -6.40 -10.36
N GLY A 97 -9.28 -5.59 -11.28
CA GLY A 97 -8.51 -4.88 -12.30
C GLY A 97 -8.70 -3.37 -12.20
N SER A 98 -8.25 -2.67 -13.24
CA SER A 98 -8.40 -1.22 -13.40
C SER A 98 -7.88 -0.45 -12.18
N PHE A 99 -6.55 -0.39 -12.05
CA PHE A 99 -5.90 0.22 -10.89
C PHE A 99 -5.73 1.73 -11.07
N LEU A 100 -6.00 2.50 -10.00
CA LEU A 100 -5.73 3.94 -10.00
C LEU A 100 -4.22 4.22 -9.97
N PHE A 101 -3.46 3.42 -9.22
CA PHE A 101 -2.01 3.55 -9.15
C PHE A 101 -1.33 2.50 -10.02
N PRO A 102 -0.43 2.94 -10.94
CA PRO A 102 0.30 2.01 -11.78
C PRO A 102 1.35 1.27 -10.95
N GLY A 103 1.55 0.00 -11.28
CA GLY A 103 2.68 -0.79 -10.82
C GLY A 103 3.69 -1.02 -11.94
N GLY A 104 4.90 -1.39 -11.55
CA GLY A 104 5.95 -1.71 -12.49
C GLY A 104 7.27 -2.03 -11.83
N TYR A 105 8.23 -2.41 -12.67
CA TYR A 105 9.61 -2.68 -12.29
C TYR A 105 10.54 -1.77 -13.10
N ILE A 106 11.49 -1.14 -12.40
CA ILE A 106 12.54 -0.29 -12.98
C ILE A 106 13.87 -0.90 -12.58
N GLU A 107 14.74 -1.10 -13.55
CA GLU A 107 16.07 -1.66 -13.34
C GLU A 107 17.14 -0.56 -13.48
N ASN A 108 18.24 -0.69 -12.74
CA ASN A 108 19.43 0.15 -12.87
C ASN A 108 19.20 1.67 -12.74
N ALA A 109 18.12 2.08 -12.06
CA ALA A 109 17.66 3.45 -11.93
C ALA A 109 17.44 4.16 -13.28
N ASP A 110 17.16 3.39 -14.33
CA ASP A 110 16.86 3.88 -15.66
C ASP A 110 15.35 3.84 -15.93
N LEU A 111 14.72 5.00 -16.00
CA LEU A 111 13.29 5.13 -16.26
C LEU A 111 12.86 4.56 -17.62
N SER A 112 13.78 4.43 -18.59
CA SER A 112 13.50 3.81 -19.89
C SER A 112 13.32 2.29 -19.80
N SER A 113 13.85 1.66 -18.75
CA SER A 113 13.70 0.23 -18.46
C SER A 113 12.35 -0.14 -17.84
N TYR A 114 11.45 0.84 -17.67
CA TYR A 114 10.17 0.65 -17.00
C TYR A 114 9.34 -0.48 -17.64
N ARG A 115 9.14 -1.54 -16.88
CA ARG A 115 8.25 -2.66 -17.22
C ARG A 115 6.93 -2.49 -16.45
N PRO A 116 5.80 -2.24 -17.14
CA PRO A 116 4.51 -2.09 -16.46
C PRO A 116 4.03 -3.42 -15.87
N ILE A 117 3.41 -3.34 -14.69
CA ILE A 117 2.68 -4.44 -14.05
C ILE A 117 1.24 -3.95 -13.85
N THR A 118 0.31 -4.53 -14.60
CA THR A 118 -1.09 -4.07 -14.65
C THR A 118 -2.08 -5.01 -13.97
N SER A 119 -1.61 -6.14 -13.45
CA SER A 119 -2.44 -7.15 -12.81
C SER A 119 -1.71 -7.76 -11.61
N HIS A 120 -2.46 -8.05 -10.54
CA HIS A 120 -1.96 -8.82 -9.41
C HIS A 120 -1.65 -10.28 -9.76
N SER A 121 -2.14 -10.76 -10.90
CA SER A 121 -1.88 -12.10 -11.42
C SER A 121 -0.73 -12.16 -12.44
N ASP A 122 0.10 -11.11 -12.56
CA ASP A 122 1.27 -11.14 -13.45
C ASP A 122 2.25 -12.25 -13.01
N GLU A 123 2.47 -13.23 -13.90
CA GLU A 123 3.38 -14.33 -13.63
C GLU A 123 4.81 -13.88 -13.37
N TYR A 124 5.27 -12.79 -14.00
CA TYR A 124 6.62 -12.26 -13.78
C TYR A 124 6.79 -11.80 -12.35
N LEU A 125 5.78 -11.12 -11.78
CA LEU A 125 5.80 -10.70 -10.39
C LEU A 125 5.78 -11.93 -9.47
N ILE A 126 4.84 -12.85 -9.69
CA ILE A 126 4.64 -14.02 -8.82
C ILE A 126 5.85 -14.97 -8.83
N LYS A 127 6.41 -15.24 -10.01
CA LYS A 127 7.58 -16.10 -10.21
C LYS A 127 8.91 -15.36 -10.01
N GLY A 128 8.91 -14.04 -9.86
CA GLY A 128 10.14 -13.26 -9.64
C GLY A 128 10.53 -13.14 -8.17
N ILE A 129 9.55 -13.19 -7.26
CA ILE A 129 9.78 -12.94 -5.84
C ILE A 129 10.36 -14.18 -5.15
N GLN A 130 11.56 -14.02 -4.59
CA GLN A 130 12.25 -15.05 -3.80
C GLN A 130 12.81 -14.49 -2.50
N GLU A 131 12.85 -15.33 -1.47
CA GLU A 131 13.40 -15.00 -0.16
C GLU A 131 14.60 -15.90 0.18
N SER A 132 15.57 -15.33 0.91
CA SER A 132 16.75 -16.05 1.39
C SER A 132 16.90 -15.89 2.90
N ALA A 133 17.10 -17.02 3.60
CA ALA A 133 17.32 -17.07 5.04
C ALA A 133 18.80 -17.13 5.44
N LYS A 134 19.75 -16.86 4.52
CA LYS A 134 21.19 -16.99 4.79
C LYS A 134 21.67 -16.14 5.98
N HIS A 135 21.10 -14.95 6.14
CA HIS A 135 21.43 -14.00 7.20
C HIS A 135 20.23 -13.70 8.11
N SER A 136 19.32 -14.67 8.27
CA SER A 136 18.10 -14.55 9.06
C SER A 136 17.94 -15.78 9.97
N TRP A 137 17.28 -15.62 11.12
CA TRP A 137 17.08 -16.72 12.08
C TRP A 137 15.90 -17.63 11.70
N TYR A 138 15.97 -18.28 10.53
CA TYR A 138 15.00 -19.28 10.10
C TYR A 138 15.67 -20.62 9.81
N LYS A 139 15.02 -21.71 10.23
CA LYS A 139 15.48 -23.07 9.93
C LYS A 139 15.01 -23.46 8.54
N ARG A 140 15.94 -23.69 7.62
CA ARG A 140 15.63 -24.09 6.24
C ARG A 140 15.36 -25.60 6.16
N ARG A 141 14.38 -26.01 5.35
CA ARG A 141 14.07 -27.43 5.11
C ARG A 141 15.06 -28.16 4.18
N SER A 142 15.90 -27.45 3.42
CA SER A 142 16.88 -28.05 2.49
C SER A 142 18.28 -27.41 2.56
N ALA A 143 19.32 -28.24 2.38
CA ALA A 143 20.73 -27.95 2.71
C ALA A 143 21.52 -27.10 1.68
N ALA A 144 20.88 -26.45 0.70
CA ALA A 144 21.58 -25.63 -0.29
C ALA A 144 21.58 -24.15 0.14
N GLY A 145 22.65 -23.71 0.80
CA GLY A 145 22.80 -22.40 1.45
C GLY A 145 22.82 -21.14 0.57
N THR A 146 22.40 -21.20 -0.70
CA THR A 146 22.57 -20.09 -1.66
C THR A 146 21.34 -19.80 -2.55
N VAL A 147 20.33 -20.68 -2.61
CA VAL A 147 19.22 -20.54 -3.56
C VAL A 147 18.01 -19.86 -2.91
N GLY A 148 17.50 -18.78 -3.50
CA GLY A 148 16.25 -18.12 -3.07
C GLY A 148 15.03 -19.01 -3.32
N ARG A 149 13.98 -18.89 -2.50
CA ARG A 149 12.74 -19.67 -2.69
C ARG A 149 11.52 -18.80 -2.88
N HIS A 150 10.59 -19.28 -3.69
CA HIS A 150 9.28 -18.66 -3.84
C HIS A 150 8.41 -18.89 -2.60
N HIS A 151 7.58 -17.90 -2.26
CA HIS A 151 6.69 -17.92 -1.10
C HIS A 151 5.77 -19.16 -1.05
N HIS A 152 5.26 -19.62 -2.20
CA HIS A 152 4.44 -20.85 -2.30
C HIS A 152 5.20 -22.12 -1.87
N SER A 153 6.54 -22.12 -1.90
CA SER A 153 7.37 -23.29 -1.56
C SER A 153 7.83 -23.32 -0.10
N GLY A 154 7.62 -22.25 0.67
CA GLY A 154 8.05 -22.10 2.07
C GLY A 154 9.57 -22.14 2.28
N LEU A 155 10.06 -21.58 3.40
CA LEU A 155 11.49 -21.59 3.77
C LEU A 155 11.97 -22.98 4.27
#